data_AF-A0A226DTB4-F1
#
_entry.id   AF-A0A226DTB4-F1
#
_cell.length_a   1.000
_cell.length_b   1.000
_cell.length_c   1.000
_cell.angle_alpha   90.00
_cell.angle_beta   90.00
_cell.angle_gamma   90.00
#
_symmetry.space_group_name_H-M   'P 1'
#
loop_
_entity.id
_entity.type
_entity.pdbx_description
1 polymer ?
#
loop_
_entity_poly.entity_id
_entity_poly.type
_entity_poly.pdbx_seq_one_letter_code
_entity_poly.pdbx_strand_id
1 'polypeptide(L)'
;MLEIVLKNLLHNAVISTRRSTLYTVYYLAWDTKNSRVTQPRKKWHAQAFRNVNIFATFFIFPVMWLRCYHLWTSGEGIDNKPTLWLTYLISFLLPCYLLEARVLMKPSGVRKYVACFDVLLNLEKEFQSMIPQLDYKPDEGLDATRRQMLRVPTVFFGLVNFICPIWPSFCLSLLGIRYTPCYAPSTISKSTLGICALLIGSSIACLLVWMLFLTPKRNNRKNVHFCGGLGFHSALKMYNMLRIMTLIEEELFRELVLPYLHHFLAVVLSTGAHISVLIEVSSRGGKSLSLILVAIAIWIVSMVTEFFSICVIAKIGVLSRTFFMRLRSEDGRDPYRKRLLDSMLPNSICLEFLRSVGTIHNGVEMKYFLNYLDRNKSDNNPNMFIPKHIFSSEVNAAYIF
;
A
#
# COMPACT_ATOMS: atom_id res chain seq x y z
N MET A 1 5.55 -19.87 1.36
CA MET A 1 5.76 -19.48 2.77
C MET A 1 4.97 -18.22 3.09
N LEU A 2 5.09 -17.16 2.27
CA LEU A 2 4.26 -15.97 2.41
C LEU A 2 2.85 -16.21 1.90
N GLU A 3 2.62 -17.21 1.04
CA GLU A 3 1.27 -17.54 0.55
C GLU A 3 0.23 -17.66 1.68
N ILE A 4 0.55 -18.43 2.73
CA ILE A 4 -0.36 -18.61 3.87
C ILE A 4 -0.59 -17.28 4.60
N VAL A 5 0.48 -16.50 4.79
CA VAL A 5 0.40 -15.19 5.46
C VAL A 5 -0.42 -14.21 4.63
N LEU A 6 -0.14 -14.10 3.34
CA LEU A 6 -0.84 -13.24 2.38
C LEU A 6 -2.31 -13.63 2.26
N LYS A 7 -2.61 -14.92 2.12
CA LYS A 7 -3.98 -15.44 2.11
C LYS A 7 -4.71 -15.10 3.40
N ASN A 8 -4.10 -15.30 4.56
CA ASN A 8 -4.72 -14.99 5.85
C ASN A 8 -4.96 -13.49 6.03
N LEU A 9 -3.99 -12.65 5.67
CA LEU A 9 -4.13 -11.19 5.71
C LEU A 9 -5.26 -10.73 4.80
N LEU A 10 -5.33 -11.24 3.58
CA LEU A 10 -6.33 -10.89 2.59
C LEU A 10 -7.73 -11.36 3.00
N HIS A 11 -7.83 -12.59 3.50
CA HIS A 11 -9.06 -13.14 4.07
C HIS A 11 -9.58 -12.25 5.20
N ASN A 12 -8.72 -11.88 6.15
CA ASN A 12 -9.07 -11.01 7.28
C ASN A 12 -9.46 -9.61 6.80
N ALA A 13 -8.79 -9.06 5.80
CA ALA A 13 -9.10 -7.76 5.20
C ALA A 13 -10.50 -7.73 4.57
N VAL A 14 -10.83 -8.76 3.78
CA VAL A 14 -12.13 -8.89 3.11
C VAL A 14 -13.24 -9.12 4.13
N ILE A 15 -13.01 -9.97 5.14
CA ILE A 15 -13.98 -10.17 6.23
C ILE A 15 -14.18 -8.88 7.03
N SER A 16 -13.10 -8.20 7.40
CA SER A 16 -13.16 -6.93 8.13
C SER A 16 -14.00 -5.90 7.36
N THR A 17 -13.75 -5.77 6.07
CA THR A 17 -14.52 -4.91 5.17
C THR A 17 -16.00 -5.25 5.13
N ARG A 18 -16.34 -6.53 5.00
CA ARG A 18 -17.74 -6.95 5.03
C ARG A 18 -18.39 -6.67 6.37
N ARG A 19 -17.69 -6.87 7.49
CA ARG A 19 -18.20 -6.54 8.84
C ARG A 19 -18.39 -5.03 9.03
N SER A 20 -17.42 -4.20 8.63
CA SER A 20 -17.51 -2.74 8.72
C SER A 20 -18.66 -2.15 7.90
N THR A 21 -19.07 -2.85 6.85
CA THR A 21 -20.18 -2.47 5.96
C THR A 21 -21.48 -3.19 6.32
N LEU A 22 -21.54 -3.87 7.47
CA LEU A 22 -22.68 -4.70 7.90
C LEU A 22 -23.17 -5.67 6.82
N TYR A 23 -22.26 -6.16 5.98
CA TYR A 23 -22.52 -7.03 4.84
C TYR A 23 -23.51 -6.46 3.81
N THR A 24 -23.70 -5.13 3.75
CA THR A 24 -24.60 -4.49 2.78
C THR A 24 -23.82 -3.84 1.64
N VAL A 25 -22.75 -3.10 1.94
CA VAL A 25 -22.07 -2.20 1.00
C VAL A 25 -20.61 -2.63 0.74
N TYR A 26 -20.40 -3.75 0.04
CA TYR A 26 -19.05 -4.27 -0.24
C TYR A 26 -18.83 -4.64 -1.71
N TYR A 27 -17.57 -4.58 -2.14
CA TYR A 27 -17.15 -4.82 -3.53
C TYR A 27 -16.21 -6.04 -3.72
N LEU A 28 -15.75 -6.65 -2.62
CA LEU A 28 -14.96 -7.89 -2.62
C LEU A 28 -15.58 -8.95 -1.70
N ALA A 29 -15.52 -10.20 -2.11
CA ALA A 29 -15.94 -11.36 -1.33
C ALA A 29 -14.81 -12.40 -1.28
N TRP A 30 -14.72 -13.12 -0.16
CA TRP A 30 -13.79 -14.24 -0.06
C TRP A 30 -14.50 -15.53 -0.44
N ASP A 31 -13.93 -16.28 -1.37
CA ASP A 31 -14.39 -17.61 -1.75
C ASP A 31 -13.64 -18.66 -0.94
N THR A 32 -14.30 -19.20 0.10
CA THR A 32 -13.72 -20.19 1.01
C THR A 32 -13.33 -21.49 0.28
N LYS A 33 -14.04 -21.85 -0.78
CA LYS A 33 -13.77 -23.09 -1.54
C LYS A 33 -12.44 -23.01 -2.27
N ASN A 34 -12.18 -21.87 -2.90
CA ASN A 34 -10.99 -21.66 -3.73
C ASN A 34 -9.88 -20.88 -3.00
N SER A 35 -10.12 -20.45 -1.75
CA SER A 35 -9.22 -19.59 -0.97
C SER A 35 -8.73 -18.37 -1.75
N ARG A 36 -9.66 -17.68 -2.43
CA ARG A 36 -9.37 -16.53 -3.30
C ARG A 36 -10.35 -15.39 -3.10
N VAL A 37 -9.94 -14.20 -3.49
CA VAL A 37 -10.82 -13.04 -3.56
C VAL A 37 -11.65 -13.12 -4.84
N THR A 38 -12.93 -12.81 -4.74
CA THR A 38 -13.88 -12.81 -5.86
C THR A 38 -14.77 -11.59 -5.78
N GLN A 39 -15.51 -11.33 -6.86
CA GLN A 39 -16.60 -10.36 -6.82
C GLN A 39 -17.77 -10.90 -5.99
N PRO A 40 -18.57 -10.02 -5.34
CA PRO A 40 -19.78 -10.42 -4.66
C PRO A 40 -20.70 -11.20 -5.60
N ARG A 41 -21.21 -12.37 -5.15
CA ARG A 41 -22.14 -13.18 -5.94
C ARG A 41 -23.40 -12.40 -6.34
N LYS A 42 -23.87 -11.52 -5.46
CA LYS A 42 -25.05 -10.68 -5.71
C LYS A 42 -24.60 -9.29 -6.18
N LYS A 43 -25.04 -8.90 -7.37
CA LYS A 43 -24.70 -7.61 -8.00
C LYS A 43 -25.12 -6.39 -7.17
N TRP A 44 -26.14 -6.52 -6.32
CA TRP A 44 -26.66 -5.40 -5.53
C TRP A 44 -25.65 -4.86 -4.50
N HIS A 45 -24.74 -5.68 -3.96
CA HIS A 45 -23.73 -5.22 -3.00
C HIS A 45 -22.77 -4.21 -3.64
N ALA A 46 -22.26 -4.54 -4.82
CA ALA A 46 -21.39 -3.65 -5.60
C ALA A 46 -22.15 -2.40 -6.07
N GLN A 47 -23.43 -2.55 -6.46
CA GLN A 47 -24.27 -1.42 -6.83
C GLN A 47 -24.52 -0.46 -5.65
N ALA A 48 -24.78 -1.00 -4.45
CA ALA A 48 -24.94 -0.22 -3.24
C ALA A 48 -23.65 0.53 -2.90
N PHE A 49 -22.49 -0.13 -3.02
CA PHE A 49 -21.18 0.51 -2.83
C PHE A 49 -20.97 1.68 -3.79
N ARG A 50 -21.32 1.51 -5.06
CA ARG A 50 -21.26 2.59 -6.04
C ARG A 50 -22.21 3.75 -5.68
N ASN A 51 -23.46 3.44 -5.34
CA ASN A 51 -24.46 4.45 -5.03
C ASN A 51 -24.08 5.27 -3.78
N VAL A 52 -23.59 4.63 -2.72
CA VAL A 52 -23.16 5.33 -1.50
C VAL A 52 -21.97 6.25 -1.78
N ASN A 53 -21.04 5.85 -2.64
CA ASN A 53 -19.90 6.69 -3.01
C ASN A 53 -20.27 7.87 -3.90
N ILE A 54 -21.21 7.68 -4.85
CA ILE A 54 -21.79 8.78 -5.62
C ILE A 54 -22.47 9.77 -4.66
N PHE A 55 -23.29 9.27 -3.73
CA PHE A 55 -23.93 10.10 -2.72
C PHE A 55 -22.92 10.85 -1.85
N ALA A 56 -21.86 10.18 -1.40
CA ALA A 56 -20.80 10.81 -0.63
C ALA A 56 -20.08 11.92 -1.41
N THR A 57 -19.86 11.71 -2.71
CA THR A 57 -19.18 12.68 -3.58
C THR A 57 -20.04 13.93 -3.83
N PHE A 58 -21.33 13.76 -4.13
CA PHE A 58 -22.19 14.89 -4.54
C PHE A 58 -22.89 15.60 -3.39
N PHE A 59 -23.11 14.93 -2.26
CA PHE A 59 -23.85 15.52 -1.14
C PHE A 59 -22.96 15.69 0.10
N ILE A 60 -22.33 14.62 0.56
CA ILE A 60 -21.59 14.66 1.84
C ILE A 60 -20.36 15.55 1.73
N PHE A 61 -19.58 15.39 0.66
CA PHE A 61 -18.34 16.14 0.50
C PHE A 61 -18.57 17.66 0.41
N PRO A 62 -19.50 18.19 -0.40
CA PRO A 62 -19.82 19.62 -0.40
C PRO A 62 -20.38 20.12 0.94
N VAL A 63 -21.25 19.36 1.61
CA VAL A 63 -21.79 19.74 2.92
C VAL A 63 -20.68 19.84 3.96
N MET A 64 -19.73 18.91 3.96
CA MET A 64 -18.58 18.93 4.86
C MET A 64 -17.66 20.14 4.59
N TRP A 65 -17.46 20.51 3.32
CA TRP A 65 -16.73 21.72 2.94
C TRP A 65 -17.45 23.00 3.37
N LEU A 66 -18.75 23.11 3.12
CA LEU A 66 -19.57 24.24 3.59
C LEU A 66 -19.55 24.33 5.11
N ARG A 67 -19.57 23.20 5.83
CA ARG A 67 -19.45 23.18 7.29
C ARG A 67 -18.07 23.65 7.74
N CYS A 68 -16.99 23.23 7.09
CA CYS A 68 -15.64 23.76 7.35
C CYS A 68 -15.58 25.27 7.14
N TYR A 69 -16.18 25.79 6.06
CA TYR A 69 -16.26 27.23 5.80
C TYR A 69 -17.05 27.95 6.90
N HIS A 70 -18.24 27.47 7.25
CA HIS A 70 -19.07 28.06 8.30
C HIS A 70 -18.34 28.09 9.64
N LEU A 71 -17.69 26.98 10.00
CA LEU A 71 -16.90 26.85 11.22
C LEU A 71 -15.68 27.79 11.24
N TRP A 72 -15.07 28.02 10.09
CA TRP A 72 -14.00 29.00 9.94
C TRP A 72 -14.49 30.44 10.13
N THR A 73 -15.71 30.75 9.67
CA THR A 73 -16.29 32.09 9.75
C THR A 73 -17.08 32.39 11.02
N SER A 74 -17.51 31.36 11.77
CA SER A 74 -18.28 31.54 13.00
C SER A 74 -17.40 32.14 14.09
N GLY A 75 -17.93 33.12 14.83
CA GLY A 75 -17.25 33.71 15.99
C GLY A 75 -16.88 32.67 17.05
N GLU A 76 -15.81 32.95 17.80
CA GLU A 76 -15.30 32.05 18.83
C GLU A 76 -16.39 31.65 19.85
N GLY A 77 -16.49 30.35 20.16
CA GLY A 77 -17.29 29.84 21.28
C GLY A 77 -18.61 29.14 20.94
N ILE A 78 -19.04 29.09 19.67
CA ILE A 78 -20.30 28.42 19.30
C ILE A 78 -20.15 26.89 19.24
N ASP A 79 -19.00 26.39 18.77
CA ASP A 79 -18.78 24.97 18.53
C ASP A 79 -17.64 24.39 19.40
N ASN A 80 -17.82 23.13 19.83
CA ASN A 80 -16.80 22.41 20.61
C ASN A 80 -15.53 22.18 19.77
N LYS A 81 -14.35 22.51 20.31
CA LYS A 81 -13.05 22.33 19.63
C LYS A 81 -12.83 20.93 19.01
N PRO A 82 -13.18 19.81 19.67
CA PRO A 82 -13.02 18.47 19.08
C PRO A 82 -13.89 18.25 17.83
N THR A 83 -15.10 18.79 17.81
CA THR A 83 -16.01 18.71 16.66
C THR A 83 -15.43 19.46 15.47
N LEU A 84 -14.88 20.66 15.71
CA LEU A 84 -14.20 21.47 14.70
C LEU A 84 -13.05 20.69 14.06
N TRP A 85 -12.14 20.18 14.89
CA TRP A 85 -10.96 19.45 14.43
C TRP A 85 -11.32 18.19 13.65
N LEU A 86 -12.28 17.41 14.15
CA LEU A 86 -12.71 16.19 13.49
C LEU A 86 -13.43 16.47 12.16
N THR A 87 -14.16 17.59 12.06
CA THR A 87 -14.77 18.02 10.80
C THR A 87 -13.69 18.31 9.76
N TYR A 88 -12.64 19.07 10.09
CA TYR A 88 -11.52 19.31 9.19
C TYR A 88 -10.81 18.02 8.77
N LEU A 89 -10.54 17.13 9.73
CA LEU A 89 -9.89 15.86 9.43
C LEU A 89 -10.72 15.00 8.47
N ILE A 90 -12.03 14.86 8.71
CA ILE A 90 -12.91 14.09 7.83
C ILE A 90 -12.99 14.74 6.44
N SER A 91 -13.13 16.07 6.37
CA SER A 91 -13.15 16.82 5.10
C SER A 91 -11.87 16.63 4.29
N PHE A 92 -10.73 16.45 4.95
CA PHE A 92 -9.44 16.16 4.33
C PHE A 92 -9.30 14.70 3.88
N LEU A 93 -9.72 13.75 4.71
CA LEU A 93 -9.61 12.31 4.41
C LEU A 93 -10.63 11.84 3.36
N LEU A 94 -11.80 12.49 3.27
CA LEU A 94 -12.87 12.08 2.37
C LEU A 94 -12.45 12.11 0.88
N PRO A 95 -11.80 13.17 0.35
CA PRO A 95 -11.20 13.14 -0.99
C PRO A 95 -10.22 11.99 -1.22
N CYS A 96 -9.34 11.74 -0.26
CA CYS A 96 -8.34 10.68 -0.36
C CYS A 96 -9.02 9.31 -0.53
N TYR A 97 -10.06 9.07 0.25
CA TYR A 97 -10.91 7.90 0.09
C TYR A 97 -11.65 7.86 -1.26
N LEU A 98 -12.24 8.98 -1.70
CA LEU A 98 -13.02 9.01 -2.94
C LEU A 98 -12.15 8.74 -4.17
N LEU A 99 -10.87 9.12 -4.16
CA LEU A 99 -9.91 8.76 -5.20
C LEU A 99 -9.76 7.23 -5.31
N GLU A 100 -9.62 6.55 -4.18
CA GLU A 100 -9.51 5.09 -4.11
C GLU A 100 -10.82 4.39 -4.48
N ALA A 101 -11.92 4.88 -3.91
CA ALA A 101 -13.25 4.35 -4.19
C ALA A 101 -13.59 4.46 -5.67
N ARG A 102 -13.16 5.52 -6.37
CA ARG A 102 -13.38 5.71 -7.80
C ARG A 102 -12.81 4.55 -8.63
N VAL A 103 -11.66 4.00 -8.25
CA VAL A 103 -11.07 2.85 -8.95
C VAL A 103 -11.98 1.63 -8.76
N LEU A 104 -12.39 1.38 -7.52
CA LEU A 104 -13.19 0.22 -7.12
C LEU A 104 -14.67 0.31 -7.55
N MET A 105 -15.19 1.50 -7.79
CA MET A 105 -16.53 1.73 -8.35
C MET A 105 -16.63 1.29 -9.80
N LYS A 106 -15.50 1.20 -10.53
CA LYS A 106 -15.48 0.70 -11.91
C LYS A 106 -15.52 -0.83 -11.90
N PRO A 107 -16.41 -1.47 -12.69
CA PRO A 107 -16.41 -2.93 -12.81
C PRO A 107 -15.08 -3.51 -13.33
N SER A 108 -14.36 -2.75 -14.15
CA SER A 108 -13.00 -3.10 -14.58
C SER A 108 -11.99 -3.01 -13.43
N GLY A 109 -12.12 -2.02 -12.54
CA GLY A 109 -11.26 -1.86 -11.37
C GLY A 109 -11.31 -3.09 -10.47
N VAL A 110 -12.50 -3.50 -10.00
CA VAL A 110 -12.61 -4.71 -9.15
C VAL A 110 -12.01 -5.95 -9.83
N ARG A 111 -12.22 -6.12 -11.15
CA ARG A 111 -11.61 -7.23 -11.90
C ARG A 111 -10.09 -7.15 -11.94
N LYS A 112 -9.53 -5.96 -12.19
CA LYS A 112 -8.07 -5.73 -12.16
C LYS A 112 -7.49 -6.06 -10.79
N TYR A 113 -8.14 -5.67 -9.70
CA TYR A 113 -7.67 -5.98 -8.35
C TYR A 113 -7.65 -7.48 -8.08
N VAL A 114 -8.75 -8.17 -8.39
CA VAL A 114 -8.82 -9.63 -8.23
C VAL A 114 -7.75 -10.32 -9.08
N ALA A 115 -7.60 -9.91 -10.34
CA ALA A 115 -6.57 -10.46 -11.23
C ALA A 115 -5.16 -10.21 -10.69
N CYS A 116 -4.87 -9.01 -10.19
CA CYS A 116 -3.59 -8.69 -9.57
C CYS A 116 -3.31 -9.61 -8.37
N PHE A 117 -4.29 -9.82 -7.49
CA PHE A 117 -4.14 -10.74 -6.37
C PHE A 117 -3.88 -12.17 -6.80
N ASP A 118 -4.59 -12.66 -7.82
CA ASP A 118 -4.38 -14.00 -8.35
C ASP A 118 -2.96 -14.15 -8.92
N VAL A 119 -2.47 -13.13 -9.64
CA VAL A 119 -1.09 -13.13 -10.15
C VAL A 119 -0.07 -13.09 -9.01
N LEU A 120 -0.27 -12.25 -7.98
CA LEU A 120 0.62 -12.21 -6.81
C LEU A 120 0.69 -13.55 -6.08
N LEU A 121 -0.46 -14.22 -5.90
CA LEU A 121 -0.51 -15.55 -5.28
C LEU A 121 0.15 -16.63 -6.14
N ASN A 122 0.01 -16.55 -7.46
CA ASN A 122 0.67 -17.50 -8.37
C ASN A 122 2.18 -17.27 -8.42
N LEU A 123 2.65 -16.02 -8.48
CA LEU A 123 4.07 -15.69 -8.38
C LEU A 123 4.66 -16.20 -7.06
N GLU A 124 3.95 -16.04 -5.95
CA GLU A 124 4.36 -16.58 -4.66
C GLU A 124 4.48 -18.12 -4.65
N LYS A 125 3.61 -18.84 -5.37
CA LYS A 125 3.73 -20.30 -5.53
C LYS A 125 4.92 -20.68 -6.40
N GLU A 126 5.14 -19.96 -7.50
CA GLU A 126 6.30 -20.15 -8.37
C GLU A 126 7.61 -19.86 -7.64
N PHE A 127 7.64 -18.84 -6.80
CA PHE A 127 8.80 -18.57 -5.95
C PHE A 127 9.09 -19.73 -4.99
N GLN A 128 8.06 -20.34 -4.41
CA GLN A 128 8.22 -21.50 -3.55
C GLN A 128 8.68 -22.74 -4.31
N SER A 129 8.17 -22.98 -5.52
CA SER A 129 8.56 -24.14 -6.34
C SER A 129 10.02 -24.05 -6.83
N MET A 130 10.56 -22.84 -6.97
CA MET A 130 11.97 -22.61 -7.32
C MET A 130 12.94 -22.87 -6.16
N ILE A 131 12.47 -22.96 -4.92
CA ILE A 131 13.31 -23.33 -3.79
C ILE A 131 13.52 -24.85 -3.88
N PRO A 132 14.78 -25.33 -3.99
CA PRO A 132 15.03 -26.77 -3.99
C PRO A 132 14.43 -27.40 -2.73
N GLN A 133 13.67 -28.50 -2.90
CA GLN A 133 13.27 -29.37 -1.79
C GLN A 133 14.49 -30.12 -1.27
N LEU A 134 15.46 -29.39 -0.73
CA LEU A 134 16.51 -30.00 0.05
C LEU A 134 15.89 -30.47 1.35
N ASP A 135 16.26 -31.67 1.82
CA ASP A 135 16.14 -32.13 3.21
C ASP A 135 16.98 -31.22 4.13
N TYR A 136 16.67 -29.94 4.06
CA TYR A 136 17.41 -28.86 4.67
C TYR A 136 17.06 -28.94 6.14
N LYS A 137 17.99 -29.48 6.94
CA LYS A 137 17.95 -29.32 8.39
C LYS A 137 17.65 -27.84 8.65
N PRO A 138 16.60 -27.50 9.42
CA PRO A 138 16.24 -26.12 9.70
C PRO A 138 17.48 -25.38 10.20
N ASP A 139 18.10 -24.59 9.31
CA ASP A 139 19.17 -23.69 9.72
C ASP A 139 18.50 -22.62 10.57
N GLU A 140 18.91 -22.51 11.83
CA GLU A 140 18.43 -21.47 12.74
C GLU A 140 18.53 -20.08 12.09
N GLY A 141 19.51 -19.90 11.20
CA GLY A 141 19.68 -18.70 10.40
C GLY A 141 18.53 -18.41 9.42
N LEU A 142 17.94 -19.42 8.77
CA LEU A 142 16.80 -19.23 7.85
C LEU A 142 15.53 -18.87 8.62
N ASP A 143 15.26 -19.55 9.73
CA ASP A 143 14.09 -19.27 10.56
C ASP A 143 14.18 -17.93 11.29
N ALA A 144 15.37 -17.52 11.71
CA ALA A 144 15.59 -16.17 12.22
C ALA A 144 15.34 -15.12 11.14
N THR A 145 15.84 -15.35 9.92
CA THR A 145 15.63 -14.43 8.79
C THR A 145 14.14 -14.36 8.44
N ARG A 146 13.44 -15.50 8.39
CA ARG A 146 11.99 -15.60 8.16
C ARG A 146 11.20 -14.84 9.22
N ARG A 147 11.50 -15.05 10.50
CA ARG A 147 10.82 -14.34 11.61
C ARG A 147 11.04 -12.83 11.50
N GLN A 148 12.25 -12.40 11.14
CA GLN A 148 12.55 -10.98 10.96
C GLN A 148 11.82 -10.40 9.73
N MET A 149 11.79 -11.13 8.61
CA MET A 149 11.07 -10.77 7.38
C MET A 149 9.57 -10.59 7.63
N LEU A 150 8.96 -11.47 8.43
CA LEU A 150 7.52 -11.43 8.72
C LEU A 150 7.15 -10.46 9.84
N ARG A 151 8.09 -10.11 10.74
CA ARG A 151 7.81 -9.23 11.88
C ARG A 151 7.31 -7.85 11.44
N VAL A 152 8.02 -7.21 10.52
CA VAL A 152 7.70 -5.83 10.10
C VAL A 152 6.31 -5.75 9.45
N PRO A 153 5.96 -6.60 8.46
CA PRO A 153 4.62 -6.61 7.89
C PRO A 153 3.55 -6.99 8.91
N THR A 154 3.81 -7.99 9.77
CA THR A 154 2.84 -8.41 10.80
C THR A 154 2.52 -7.28 11.78
N VAL A 155 3.53 -6.54 12.24
CA VAL A 155 3.33 -5.38 13.13
C VAL A 155 2.57 -4.29 12.39
N PHE A 156 2.96 -3.95 11.16
CA PHE A 156 2.28 -2.95 10.34
C PHE A 156 0.80 -3.30 10.15
N PHE A 157 0.48 -4.53 9.72
CA PHE A 157 -0.90 -4.97 9.53
C PHE A 157 -1.65 -5.13 10.84
N GLY A 158 -0.98 -5.53 11.92
CA GLY A 158 -1.56 -5.56 13.25
C GLY A 158 -2.01 -4.16 13.69
N LEU A 159 -1.16 -3.15 13.52
CA LEU A 159 -1.47 -1.76 13.80
C LEU A 159 -2.61 -1.24 12.92
N VAL A 160 -2.57 -1.48 11.60
CA VAL A 160 -3.63 -1.06 10.68
C VAL A 160 -4.96 -1.73 11.06
N ASN A 161 -4.97 -3.04 11.29
CA ASN A 161 -6.18 -3.78 11.64
C ASN A 161 -6.71 -3.44 13.04
N PHE A 162 -5.87 -3.03 13.98
CA PHE A 162 -6.28 -2.69 15.35
C PHE A 162 -6.72 -1.23 15.48
N ILE A 163 -5.96 -0.29 14.90
CA ILE A 163 -6.23 1.14 15.01
C ILE A 163 -7.43 1.54 14.13
N CYS A 164 -7.55 0.96 12.94
CA CYS A 164 -8.57 1.37 11.96
C CYS A 164 -10.02 1.15 12.46
N PRO A 165 -10.37 0.05 13.16
CA PRO A 165 -11.70 -0.15 13.74
C PRO A 165 -11.99 0.67 15.01
N ILE A 166 -10.97 1.00 15.80
CA ILE A 166 -11.15 1.78 17.05
C ILE A 166 -11.46 3.24 16.72
N TRP A 167 -10.84 3.77 15.67
CA TRP A 167 -11.01 5.15 15.22
C TRP A 167 -12.49 5.59 15.00
N PRO A 168 -13.36 4.87 14.25
CA PRO A 168 -14.77 5.22 14.09
C PRO A 168 -15.55 5.23 15.38
N SER A 169 -15.42 4.19 16.20
CA SER A 169 -16.14 4.11 17.48
C SER A 169 -15.76 5.27 18.38
N PHE A 170 -14.47 5.62 18.38
CA PHE A 170 -13.96 6.77 19.12
C PHE A 170 -14.48 8.11 18.56
N CYS A 171 -14.39 8.35 17.25
CA CYS A 171 -14.95 9.54 16.61
C CYS A 171 -16.47 9.68 16.84
N LEU A 172 -17.20 8.57 16.83
CA LEU A 172 -18.64 8.55 17.07
C LEU A 172 -18.97 8.92 18.52
N SER A 173 -18.20 8.38 19.47
CA SER A 173 -18.36 8.70 20.89
C SER A 173 -18.08 10.19 21.18
N LEU A 174 -17.16 10.81 20.42
CA LEU A 174 -16.82 12.23 20.56
C LEU A 174 -17.80 13.18 19.88
N LEU A 175 -18.36 12.82 18.73
CA LEU A 175 -19.30 13.69 17.98
C LEU A 175 -20.72 13.70 18.56
N GLY A 176 -21.04 12.74 19.43
CA GLY A 176 -22.39 12.52 19.91
C GLY A 176 -23.34 11.98 18.81
N ILE A 177 -24.49 11.47 19.24
CA ILE A 177 -25.47 10.75 18.39
C ILE A 177 -26.02 11.62 17.24
N ARG A 178 -25.89 12.95 17.32
CA ARG A 178 -26.49 13.89 16.35
C ARG A 178 -25.97 13.77 14.92
N TYR A 179 -24.83 13.12 14.69
CA TYR A 179 -24.22 12.97 13.35
C TYR A 179 -24.32 11.55 12.76
N THR A 180 -25.36 10.80 13.13
CA THR A 180 -25.63 9.43 12.65
C THR A 180 -25.55 9.25 11.11
N PRO A 181 -26.00 10.20 10.25
CA PRO A 181 -25.94 10.03 8.80
C PRO A 181 -24.51 9.92 8.23
N CYS A 182 -23.51 10.48 8.91
CA CYS A 182 -22.11 10.43 8.47
C CYS A 182 -21.43 9.09 8.79
N TYR A 183 -22.08 8.21 9.57
CA TYR A 183 -21.48 6.97 10.04
C TYR A 183 -21.21 5.97 8.90
N ALA A 184 -22.23 5.64 8.09
CA ALA A 184 -22.12 4.61 7.06
C ALA A 184 -21.02 4.92 6.01
N PRO A 185 -20.91 6.14 5.45
CA PRO A 185 -19.80 6.51 4.56
C PRO A 185 -18.44 6.37 5.24
N SER A 186 -18.34 6.71 6.53
CA SER A 186 -17.09 6.63 7.28
C SER A 186 -16.61 5.19 7.49
N THR A 187 -17.53 4.24 7.70
CA THR A 187 -17.16 2.83 7.88
C THR A 187 -16.75 2.18 6.56
N ILE A 188 -17.43 2.52 5.46
CA ILE A 188 -17.07 2.07 4.11
C ILE A 188 -15.70 2.65 3.72
N SER A 189 -15.47 3.93 4.03
CA SER A 189 -14.20 4.60 3.76
C SER A 189 -13.01 3.90 4.41
N LYS A 190 -13.15 3.58 5.69
CA LYS A 190 -12.12 2.89 6.48
C LYS A 190 -11.80 1.50 5.96
N SER A 191 -12.84 0.73 5.69
CA SER A 191 -12.70 -0.61 5.13
C SER A 191 -11.97 -0.58 3.78
N THR A 192 -12.30 0.40 2.94
CA THR A 192 -11.70 0.54 1.61
C THR A 192 -10.23 0.96 1.70
N LEU A 193 -9.94 2.01 2.47
CA LEU A 193 -8.56 2.46 2.72
C LEU A 193 -7.73 1.36 3.38
N GLY A 194 -8.32 0.62 4.33
CA GLY A 194 -7.68 -0.51 5.00
C GLY A 194 -7.29 -1.62 4.03
N ILE A 195 -8.21 -2.06 3.15
CA ILE A 195 -7.88 -3.05 2.11
C ILE A 195 -6.76 -2.55 1.19
N CYS A 196 -6.83 -1.30 0.73
CA CYS A 196 -5.82 -0.73 -0.16
C CYS A 196 -4.44 -0.69 0.53
N ALA A 197 -4.38 -0.20 1.76
CA ALA A 197 -3.16 -0.17 2.56
C ALA A 197 -2.60 -1.57 2.85
N LEU A 198 -3.46 -2.55 3.16
CA LEU A 198 -3.07 -3.95 3.35
C LEU A 198 -2.48 -4.53 2.07
N LEU A 199 -3.10 -4.25 0.92
CA LEU A 199 -2.63 -4.70 -0.39
C LEU A 199 -1.28 -4.06 -0.73
N ILE A 200 -1.13 -2.75 -0.58
CA ILE A 200 0.13 -2.04 -0.87
C ILE A 200 1.23 -2.55 0.07
N GLY A 201 0.95 -2.60 1.37
CA GLY A 201 1.91 -3.07 2.36
C GLY A 201 2.31 -4.53 2.14
N SER A 202 1.40 -5.40 1.68
CA SER A 202 1.68 -6.83 1.51
C SER A 202 2.49 -7.12 0.25
N SER A 203 2.21 -6.35 -0.80
CA SER A 203 2.97 -6.29 -2.04
C SER A 203 4.44 -5.89 -1.76
N ILE A 204 4.63 -4.74 -1.12
CA ILE A 204 5.96 -4.25 -0.69
C ILE A 204 6.67 -5.24 0.24
N ALA A 205 5.93 -5.82 1.20
CA ALA A 205 6.49 -6.81 2.11
C ALA A 205 6.97 -8.07 1.38
N CYS A 206 6.18 -8.58 0.44
CA CYS A 206 6.52 -9.74 -0.35
C CYS A 206 7.79 -9.49 -1.18
N LEU A 207 7.89 -8.34 -1.85
CA LEU A 207 9.11 -7.92 -2.54
C LEU A 207 10.31 -7.86 -1.59
N LEU A 208 10.15 -7.27 -0.40
CA LEU A 208 11.23 -7.22 0.60
C LEU A 208 11.70 -8.62 1.01
N VAL A 209 10.78 -9.53 1.32
CA VAL A 209 11.11 -10.88 1.77
C VAL A 209 11.87 -11.64 0.68
N TRP A 210 11.39 -11.60 -0.56
CA TRP A 210 12.05 -12.31 -1.65
C TRP A 210 13.38 -11.68 -2.06
N MET A 211 13.50 -10.36 -2.00
CA MET A 211 14.78 -9.69 -2.21
C MET A 211 15.81 -10.00 -1.12
N LEU A 212 15.37 -10.10 0.13
CA LEU A 212 16.23 -10.55 1.22
C LEU A 212 16.68 -12.01 1.03
N PHE A 213 15.78 -12.87 0.53
CA PHE A 213 16.10 -14.26 0.23
C PHE A 213 17.12 -14.39 -0.92
N LEU A 214 16.98 -13.59 -1.98
CA LEU A 214 17.96 -13.54 -3.06
C LEU A 214 19.31 -12.93 -2.66
N THR A 215 19.35 -12.11 -1.61
CA THR A 215 20.60 -11.48 -1.20
C THR A 215 21.54 -12.54 -0.60
N PRO A 216 22.74 -12.75 -1.19
CA PRO A 216 23.66 -13.76 -0.66
C PRO A 216 24.06 -13.45 0.78
N LYS A 217 24.32 -14.47 1.60
CA LYS A 217 24.98 -14.28 2.91
C LYS A 217 26.49 -14.36 2.70
N ARG A 218 27.23 -13.39 3.26
CA ARG A 218 28.69 -13.42 3.25
C ARG A 218 29.13 -14.51 4.22
N ASN A 219 29.45 -15.69 3.71
CA ASN A 219 30.09 -16.73 4.50
C ASN A 219 31.61 -16.58 4.37
N ASN A 220 32.38 -16.97 5.38
CA ASN A 220 33.85 -16.88 5.37
C ASN A 220 34.52 -17.81 4.33
N ARG A 221 33.74 -18.58 3.57
CA ARG A 221 34.21 -19.49 2.53
C ARG A 221 34.11 -18.85 1.15
N LYS A 222 35.09 -19.14 0.28
CA LYS A 222 35.25 -18.62 -1.09
C LYS A 222 34.07 -18.88 -2.04
N ASN A 223 33.08 -19.68 -1.64
CA ASN A 223 31.92 -19.98 -2.45
C ASN A 223 30.72 -19.25 -1.88
N VAL A 224 30.23 -18.27 -2.62
CA VAL A 224 28.98 -17.62 -2.30
C VAL A 224 27.85 -18.51 -2.81
N HIS A 225 26.96 -18.84 -1.89
CA HIS A 225 25.74 -19.58 -2.19
C HIS A 225 24.56 -18.65 -1.90
N PHE A 226 23.63 -18.61 -2.83
CA PHE A 226 22.32 -17.98 -2.58
C PHE A 226 21.59 -18.73 -1.47
N CYS A 227 20.69 -18.04 -0.75
CA CYS A 227 19.89 -18.68 0.28
C CYS A 227 19.14 -19.89 -0.32
N GLY A 228 19.05 -20.99 0.44
CA GLY A 228 18.39 -22.21 -0.02
C GLY A 228 19.13 -22.98 -1.12
N GLY A 229 20.41 -22.67 -1.39
CA GLY A 229 21.20 -23.38 -2.39
C GLY A 229 20.78 -23.12 -3.83
N LEU A 230 20.12 -21.97 -4.08
CA LEU A 230 19.72 -21.56 -5.43
C LEU A 230 20.92 -21.46 -6.37
N GLY A 231 20.81 -22.10 -7.55
CA GLY A 231 21.75 -21.92 -8.64
C GLY A 231 21.59 -20.57 -9.33
N PHE A 232 22.61 -20.14 -10.08
CA PHE A 232 22.65 -18.87 -10.82
C PHE A 232 21.39 -18.63 -11.65
N HIS A 233 21.00 -19.59 -12.49
CA HIS A 233 19.84 -19.45 -13.38
C HIS A 233 18.51 -19.36 -12.61
N SER A 234 18.34 -20.12 -11.53
CA SER A 234 17.14 -20.06 -10.70
C SER A 234 17.04 -18.72 -9.97
N ALA A 235 18.14 -18.23 -9.41
CA ALA A 235 18.19 -16.91 -8.78
C ALA A 235 17.85 -15.79 -9.78
N LEU A 236 18.35 -15.90 -11.02
CA LEU A 236 18.05 -14.95 -12.09
C LEU A 236 16.58 -14.99 -12.54
N LYS A 237 16.03 -16.20 -12.72
CA LYS A 237 14.62 -16.40 -13.07
C LYS A 237 13.71 -15.82 -11.98
N MET A 238 14.02 -16.11 -10.73
CA MET A 238 13.33 -15.57 -9.57
C MET A 238 13.41 -14.04 -9.52
N TYR A 239 14.58 -13.47 -9.80
CA TYR A 239 14.74 -12.03 -9.89
C TYR A 239 13.87 -11.39 -11.00
N ASN A 240 13.81 -12.01 -12.18
CA ASN A 240 12.96 -11.55 -13.27
C ASN A 240 11.47 -11.61 -12.90
N MET A 241 11.05 -12.66 -12.21
CA MET A 241 9.68 -12.75 -11.69
C MET A 241 9.39 -11.68 -10.63
N LEU A 242 10.35 -11.33 -9.76
CA LEU A 242 10.19 -10.20 -8.83
C LEU A 242 10.08 -8.87 -9.56
N ARG A 243 10.76 -8.70 -10.69
CA ARG A 243 10.62 -7.52 -11.54
C ARG A 243 9.22 -7.45 -12.16
N ILE A 244 8.68 -8.57 -12.62
CA ILE A 244 7.30 -8.64 -13.12
C ILE A 244 6.31 -8.28 -12.00
N MET A 245 6.52 -8.81 -10.79
CA MET A 245 5.73 -8.47 -9.61
C MET A 245 5.75 -6.95 -9.35
N THR A 246 6.93 -6.33 -9.31
CA THR A 246 7.09 -4.88 -9.17
C THR A 246 6.31 -4.09 -10.23
N LEU A 247 6.36 -4.51 -11.50
CA LEU A 247 5.65 -3.81 -12.59
C LEU A 247 4.13 -3.86 -12.42
N ILE A 248 3.61 -5.02 -12.00
CA ILE A 248 2.18 -5.20 -11.71
C ILE A 248 1.76 -4.33 -10.52
N GLU A 249 2.58 -4.31 -9.47
CA GLU A 249 2.35 -3.45 -8.30
C GLU A 249 2.40 -1.97 -8.65
N GLU A 250 3.34 -1.54 -9.49
CA GLU A 250 3.46 -0.15 -9.93
C GLU A 250 2.21 0.30 -10.69
N GLU A 251 1.72 -0.52 -11.62
CA GLU A 251 0.48 -0.22 -12.36
C GLU A 251 -0.72 -0.11 -11.41
N LEU A 252 -0.80 -1.00 -10.42
CA LEU A 252 -1.85 -0.95 -9.40
C LEU A 252 -1.74 0.30 -8.52
N PHE A 253 -0.53 0.69 -8.12
CA PHE A 253 -0.28 1.88 -7.30
C PHE A 253 -0.59 3.16 -8.07
N ARG A 254 -0.33 3.17 -9.38
CA ARG A 254 -0.68 4.27 -10.30
C ARG A 254 -2.17 4.53 -10.34
N GLU A 255 -2.99 3.47 -10.29
CA GLU A 255 -4.44 3.63 -10.22
C GLU A 255 -4.92 4.11 -8.83
N LEU A 256 -4.29 3.66 -7.74
CA LEU A 256 -4.68 4.00 -6.37
C LEU A 256 -4.41 5.47 -6.00
N VAL A 257 -3.45 6.15 -6.66
CA VAL A 257 -3.01 7.56 -6.41
C VAL A 257 -2.46 7.83 -5.00
N LEU A 258 -3.03 7.25 -3.95
CA LEU A 258 -2.64 7.37 -2.55
C LEU A 258 -1.17 7.01 -2.30
N PRO A 259 -0.58 5.97 -2.94
CA PRO A 259 0.86 5.72 -2.80
C PRO A 259 1.73 6.89 -3.24
N TYR A 260 1.28 7.74 -4.15
CA TYR A 260 2.00 8.94 -4.57
C TYR A 260 1.79 10.11 -3.62
N LEU A 261 0.60 10.18 -3.00
CA LEU A 261 0.24 11.23 -2.04
C LEU A 261 0.64 10.90 -0.60
N HIS A 262 1.11 9.69 -0.30
CA HIS A 262 1.37 9.23 1.07
C HIS A 262 2.27 10.20 1.87
N HIS A 263 3.32 10.76 1.27
CA HIS A 263 4.23 11.70 1.95
C HIS A 263 3.51 13.02 2.26
N PHE A 264 2.80 13.57 1.28
CA PHE A 264 1.97 14.75 1.49
C PHE A 264 0.93 14.53 2.61
N LEU A 265 0.26 13.37 2.61
CA LEU A 265 -0.69 13.00 3.65
C LEU A 265 -0.02 12.84 5.02
N ALA A 266 1.13 12.17 5.09
CA ALA A 266 1.87 11.99 6.32
C ALA A 266 2.29 13.35 6.92
N VAL A 267 2.81 14.25 6.09
CA VAL A 267 3.19 15.62 6.51
C VAL A 267 1.98 16.40 6.99
N VAL A 268 0.91 16.49 6.20
CA VAL A 268 -0.28 17.28 6.58
C VAL A 268 -0.92 16.74 7.86
N LEU A 269 -1.09 15.41 7.98
CA LEU A 269 -1.67 14.78 9.16
C LEU A 269 -0.77 14.95 10.40
N SER A 270 0.54 14.78 10.24
CA SER A 270 1.53 14.96 11.31
C SER A 270 1.58 16.42 11.79
N THR A 271 1.65 17.38 10.88
CA THR A 271 1.64 18.82 11.20
C THR A 271 0.33 19.22 11.87
N GLY A 272 -0.81 18.77 11.33
CA GLY A 272 -2.13 19.02 11.92
C GLY A 272 -2.24 18.46 13.34
N ALA A 273 -1.78 17.22 13.56
CA ALA A 273 -1.74 16.60 14.88
C ALA A 273 -0.82 17.39 15.84
N HIS A 274 0.38 17.78 15.41
CA HIS A 274 1.32 18.53 16.23
C HIS A 274 0.76 19.89 16.66
N ILE A 275 0.22 20.67 15.73
CA ILE A 275 -0.44 21.96 16.02
C ILE A 275 -1.58 21.76 17.02
N SER A 276 -2.34 20.68 16.89
CA SER A 276 -3.47 20.40 17.78
C SER A 276 -3.02 20.13 19.21
N VAL A 277 -1.91 19.39 19.39
CA VAL A 277 -1.30 19.19 20.71
C VAL A 277 -0.81 20.52 21.28
N LEU A 278 -0.14 21.36 20.48
CA LEU A 278 0.35 22.66 20.94
C LEU A 278 -0.79 23.57 21.40
N ILE A 279 -1.85 23.70 20.60
CA ILE A 279 -3.04 24.50 20.96
C ILE A 279 -3.66 24.00 22.26
N GLU A 280 -3.79 22.69 22.43
CA GLU A 280 -4.41 22.10 23.61
C GLU A 280 -3.55 22.31 24.87
N VAL A 281 -2.22 22.17 24.74
CA VAL A 281 -1.27 22.36 25.85
C VAL A 281 -1.15 23.83 26.25
N SER A 282 -1.19 24.76 25.30
CA SER A 282 -1.07 26.20 25.54
C SER A 282 -2.36 26.85 26.05
N SER A 283 -3.52 26.24 25.82
CA SER A 283 -4.79 26.83 26.27
C SER A 283 -4.94 26.73 27.79
N ARG A 284 -5.21 27.86 28.45
CA ARG A 284 -5.40 27.94 29.92
C ARG A 284 -6.68 27.26 30.41
N GLY A 285 -7.59 26.89 29.50
CA GLY A 285 -8.99 26.51 29.78
C GLY A 285 -9.28 25.01 29.98
N GLY A 286 -8.29 24.22 30.36
CA GLY A 286 -8.44 22.77 30.55
C GLY A 286 -8.01 21.95 29.34
N LYS A 287 -7.31 20.84 29.60
CA LYS A 287 -6.71 19.99 28.56
C LYS A 287 -7.65 18.82 28.25
N SER A 288 -8.17 18.79 27.04
CA SER A 288 -8.88 17.64 26.47
C SER A 288 -7.90 16.50 26.24
N LEU A 289 -7.77 15.61 27.23
CA LEU A 289 -6.91 14.43 27.16
C LEU A 289 -7.23 13.57 25.92
N SER A 290 -8.51 13.45 25.57
CA SER A 290 -8.94 12.69 24.39
C SER A 290 -8.39 13.26 23.08
N LEU A 291 -8.41 14.59 22.90
CA LEU A 291 -7.86 15.24 21.70
C LEU A 291 -6.34 15.06 21.61
N ILE A 292 -5.64 15.18 22.73
CA ILE A 292 -4.19 14.93 22.80
C ILE A 292 -3.87 13.48 22.39
N LEU A 293 -4.59 12.49 22.94
CA LEU A 293 -4.38 11.08 22.62
C LEU A 293 -4.64 10.78 21.14
N VAL A 294 -5.70 11.36 20.57
CA VAL A 294 -6.03 11.24 19.14
C VAL A 294 -4.92 11.83 18.27
N ALA A 295 -4.46 13.03 18.60
CA ALA A 295 -3.40 13.69 17.84
C ALA A 295 -2.09 12.88 17.90
N ILE A 296 -1.73 12.36 19.09
CA ILE A 296 -0.57 11.45 19.24
C ILE A 296 -0.75 10.19 18.38
N ALA A 297 -1.94 9.60 18.34
CA ALA A 297 -2.20 8.43 17.51
C ALA A 297 -2.05 8.73 16.01
N ILE A 298 -2.57 9.86 15.51
CA ILE A 298 -2.37 10.28 14.11
C ILE A 298 -0.89 10.49 13.82
N TRP A 299 -0.17 11.14 14.73
CA TRP A 299 1.24 11.40 14.58
C TRP A 299 2.05 10.09 14.47
N ILE A 300 1.80 9.13 15.36
CA ILE A 300 2.43 7.80 15.31
C ILE A 300 2.09 7.08 14.01
N VAL A 301 0.82 7.06 13.59
CA VAL A 301 0.41 6.39 12.34
C VAL A 301 1.08 7.03 11.12
N SER A 302 1.15 8.36 11.08
CA SER A 302 1.80 9.11 9.99
C SER A 302 3.30 8.79 9.94
N MET A 303 3.98 8.84 11.08
CA MET A 303 5.40 8.51 11.21
C MET A 303 5.68 7.06 10.80
N VAL A 304 4.88 6.09 11.29
CA VAL A 304 5.05 4.66 10.96
C VAL A 304 4.81 4.42 9.47
N THR A 305 3.81 5.04 8.87
CA THR A 305 3.49 4.88 7.44
C THR A 305 4.61 5.45 6.57
N GLU A 306 5.10 6.64 6.90
CA GLU A 306 6.20 7.29 6.18
C GLU A 306 7.52 6.51 6.35
N PHE A 307 7.87 6.17 7.59
CA PHE A 307 9.05 5.36 7.89
C PHE A 307 9.00 4.01 7.17
N PHE A 308 7.87 3.31 7.23
CA PHE A 308 7.70 2.03 6.54
C PHE A 308 7.90 2.21 5.04
N SER A 309 7.25 3.20 4.43
CA SER A 309 7.30 3.38 2.98
C SER A 309 8.71 3.76 2.53
N ILE A 310 9.37 4.71 3.18
CA ILE A 310 10.73 5.15 2.82
C ILE A 310 11.75 4.05 3.10
N CYS A 311 11.80 3.52 4.32
CA CYS A 311 12.85 2.60 4.73
C CYS A 311 12.72 1.24 4.04
N VAL A 312 11.51 0.72 3.86
CA VAL A 312 11.33 -0.59 3.19
C VAL A 312 11.66 -0.47 1.71
N ILE A 313 11.17 0.55 1.01
CA ILE A 313 11.48 0.76 -0.41
C ILE A 313 12.98 0.99 -0.62
N ALA A 314 13.61 1.83 0.21
CA ALA A 314 15.06 2.04 0.16
C ALA A 314 15.83 0.74 0.39
N LYS A 315 15.40 -0.07 1.36
CA LYS A 315 16.02 -1.37 1.66
C LYS A 315 15.87 -2.35 0.49
N ILE A 316 14.71 -2.43 -0.15
CA ILE A 316 14.50 -3.25 -1.36
C ILE A 316 15.50 -2.85 -2.46
N GLY A 317 15.66 -1.54 -2.70
CA GLY A 317 16.62 -1.02 -3.68
C GLY A 317 18.07 -1.37 -3.36
N VAL A 318 18.48 -1.22 -2.09
CA VAL A 318 19.84 -1.60 -1.63
C VAL A 318 20.06 -3.11 -1.77
N LEU A 319 19.08 -3.93 -1.42
CA LEU A 319 19.17 -5.39 -1.58
C LEU A 319 19.29 -5.78 -3.05
N SER A 320 18.51 -5.14 -3.94
CA SER A 320 18.61 -5.37 -5.39
C SER A 320 19.98 -5.00 -5.94
N ARG A 321 20.55 -3.87 -5.52
CA ARG A 321 21.90 -3.47 -5.93
C ARG A 321 22.96 -4.44 -5.39
N THR A 322 22.83 -4.85 -4.14
CA THR A 322 23.74 -5.78 -3.48
C THR A 322 23.71 -7.15 -4.16
N PHE A 323 22.53 -7.64 -4.51
CA PHE A 323 22.34 -8.86 -5.28
C PHE A 323 23.16 -8.82 -6.58
N PHE A 324 22.98 -7.78 -7.41
CA PHE A 324 23.72 -7.66 -8.66
C PHE A 324 25.23 -7.49 -8.49
N MET A 325 25.66 -6.69 -7.51
CA MET A 325 27.09 -6.50 -7.24
C MET A 325 27.77 -7.82 -6.91
N ARG A 326 27.13 -8.66 -6.10
CA ARG A 326 27.67 -9.97 -5.70
C ARG A 326 27.65 -10.97 -6.86
N LEU A 327 26.52 -11.04 -7.55
CA LEU A 327 26.35 -11.87 -8.73
C LEU A 327 27.40 -11.54 -9.81
N ARG A 328 27.70 -10.25 -10.04
CA ARG A 328 28.80 -9.84 -10.94
C ARG A 328 30.19 -10.19 -10.40
N SER A 329 30.41 -10.11 -9.09
CA SER A 329 31.72 -10.42 -8.50
C SER A 329 32.07 -11.90 -8.57
N GLU A 330 31.07 -12.77 -8.50
CA GLU A 330 31.23 -14.23 -8.53
C GLU A 330 31.25 -14.77 -9.95
N ASP A 331 30.29 -14.34 -10.77
CA ASP A 331 30.06 -14.89 -12.10
C ASP A 331 30.67 -14.06 -13.22
N GLY A 332 31.31 -12.93 -12.90
CA GLY A 332 31.91 -12.02 -13.89
C GLY A 332 33.06 -12.60 -14.70
N ARG A 333 33.57 -13.79 -14.32
CA ARG A 333 34.57 -14.53 -15.10
C ARG A 333 33.99 -15.21 -16.33
N ASP A 334 32.71 -15.56 -16.32
CA ASP A 334 32.02 -16.15 -17.45
C ASP A 334 31.48 -15.04 -18.37
N PRO A 335 31.98 -14.90 -19.62
CA PRO A 335 31.53 -13.86 -20.55
C PRO A 335 30.04 -13.94 -20.90
N TYR A 336 29.43 -15.12 -20.82
CA TYR A 336 27.99 -15.29 -21.06
C TYR A 336 27.19 -14.75 -19.87
N ARG A 337 27.54 -15.16 -18.64
CA ARG A 337 26.85 -14.66 -17.42
C ARG A 337 27.02 -13.16 -17.26
N LYS A 338 28.21 -12.63 -17.52
CA LYS A 338 28.47 -11.18 -17.49
C LYS A 338 27.54 -10.42 -18.45
N ARG A 339 27.45 -10.86 -19.72
CA ARG A 339 26.54 -10.25 -20.71
C ARG A 339 25.08 -10.30 -20.26
N LEU A 340 24.67 -11.43 -19.68
CA LEU A 340 23.32 -11.57 -19.14
C LEU A 340 23.06 -10.59 -17.98
N LEU A 341 23.99 -10.45 -17.03
CA LEU A 341 23.89 -9.49 -15.92
C LEU A 341 23.99 -8.02 -16.34
N ASP A 342 24.67 -7.72 -17.43
CA ASP A 342 24.76 -6.37 -17.99
C ASP A 342 23.47 -5.98 -18.73
N SER A 343 22.74 -6.98 -19.26
CA SER A 343 21.42 -6.76 -19.88
C SER A 343 20.30 -6.54 -18.85
N MET A 344 20.54 -6.87 -17.58
CA MET A 344 19.54 -6.76 -16.53
C MET A 344 19.62 -5.42 -15.81
N LEU A 345 18.45 -4.82 -15.62
CA LEU A 345 18.31 -3.60 -14.84
C LEU A 345 18.03 -3.94 -13.37
N PRO A 346 18.57 -3.18 -12.41
CA PRO A 346 18.10 -3.22 -11.05
C PRO A 346 16.59 -3.01 -11.02
N ASN A 347 15.91 -3.85 -10.24
CA ASN A 347 14.53 -3.75 -9.82
C ASN A 347 14.47 -2.57 -8.85
N SER A 348 14.66 -1.39 -9.42
CA SER A 348 14.11 -0.18 -8.85
C SER A 348 12.62 -0.28 -9.10
N ILE A 349 11.84 -0.71 -8.10
CA ILE A 349 10.48 -0.17 -7.94
C ILE A 349 10.66 1.32 -8.19
N CYS A 350 10.11 1.79 -9.31
CA CYS A 350 10.59 2.97 -9.99
C CYS A 350 10.78 4.08 -8.96
N LEU A 351 12.01 4.60 -8.94
CA LEU A 351 12.46 5.66 -8.07
C LEU A 351 11.63 6.93 -8.27
N GLU A 352 10.42 6.96 -8.83
CA GLU A 352 9.53 8.12 -8.70
C GLU A 352 9.22 8.40 -7.24
N PHE A 353 9.05 7.37 -6.41
CA PHE A 353 8.91 7.53 -4.98
C PHE A 353 10.18 8.11 -4.33
N LEU A 354 11.37 7.61 -4.71
CA LEU A 354 12.64 8.10 -4.20
C LEU A 354 13.13 9.39 -4.89
N ARG A 355 12.60 9.72 -6.06
CA ARG A 355 12.78 10.98 -6.80
C ARG A 355 11.91 12.03 -6.17
N SER A 356 10.71 11.68 -5.67
CA SER A 356 9.95 12.54 -4.76
C SER A 356 10.78 12.88 -3.53
N VAL A 357 11.46 11.89 -2.91
CA VAL A 357 12.42 12.11 -1.80
C VAL A 357 13.64 12.92 -2.23
N GLY A 358 14.14 12.74 -3.45
CA GLY A 358 15.19 13.58 -4.04
C GLY A 358 14.74 15.04 -4.19
N THR A 359 13.49 15.27 -4.56
CA THR A 359 12.86 16.60 -4.48
C THR A 359 12.71 17.10 -3.05
N ILE A 360 12.50 16.24 -2.05
CA ILE A 360 12.46 16.70 -0.65
C ILE A 360 13.86 17.15 -0.20
N HIS A 361 14.89 16.35 -0.51
CA HIS A 361 16.29 16.66 -0.17
C HIS A 361 16.78 17.95 -0.85
N ASN A 362 16.37 18.17 -2.11
CA ASN A 362 16.80 19.33 -2.90
C ASN A 362 15.79 20.50 -2.88
N GLY A 363 14.73 20.41 -2.07
CA GLY A 363 13.59 21.33 -2.09
C GLY A 363 12.58 21.01 -3.21
N VAL A 364 11.29 21.18 -2.93
CA VAL A 364 10.19 20.93 -3.89
C VAL A 364 10.29 21.96 -5.03
N GLU A 365 11.16 21.69 -6.00
CA GLU A 365 11.23 22.51 -7.20
C GLU A 365 9.92 22.38 -7.97
N MET A 366 9.31 23.52 -8.32
CA MET A 366 8.09 23.63 -9.15
C MET A 366 8.16 22.77 -10.43
N LYS A 367 9.38 22.48 -10.93
CA LYS A 367 9.65 21.58 -12.05
C LYS A 367 9.10 20.16 -11.87
N TYR A 368 9.00 19.63 -10.64
CA TYR A 368 8.40 18.31 -10.39
C TYR A 368 6.90 18.31 -10.71
N PHE A 369 6.18 19.31 -10.21
CA PHE A 369 4.74 19.47 -10.51
C PHE A 369 4.49 19.71 -11.99
N LEU A 370 5.32 20.53 -12.63
CA LEU A 370 5.21 20.81 -14.07
C LEU A 370 5.50 19.56 -14.92
N ASN A 371 6.54 18.77 -14.57
CA ASN A 371 6.83 17.51 -15.28
C ASN A 371 5.74 16.44 -15.07
N TYR A 372 5.11 16.38 -13.90
CA TYR A 372 3.97 15.50 -13.65
C TYR A 372 2.74 15.89 -14.49
N LEU A 373 2.44 17.19 -14.55
CA LEU A 373 1.35 17.73 -15.38
C LEU A 373 1.62 17.56 -16.88
N ASP A 374 2.87 17.71 -17.33
CA ASP A 374 3.27 17.49 -18.73
C ASP A 374 3.21 16.01 -19.12
N ARG A 375 3.58 15.08 -18.23
CA ARG A 375 3.44 13.63 -18.49
C ARG A 375 1.97 13.23 -18.67
N ASN A 376 1.08 13.73 -17.81
CA ASN A 376 -0.36 13.46 -17.94
C ASN A 376 -0.99 14.09 -19.20
N LYS A 377 -0.36 15.14 -19.77
CA LYS A 377 -0.75 15.69 -21.08
C LYS A 377 -0.18 14.89 -22.25
N SER A 378 1.03 14.34 -22.12
CA SER A 378 1.70 13.54 -23.16
C SER A 378 1.02 12.19 -23.42
N ASP A 379 0.39 11.58 -22.42
CA ASP A 379 -0.33 10.30 -22.57
C ASP A 379 -1.63 10.41 -23.40
N ASN A 380 -2.06 11.62 -23.74
CA ASN A 380 -3.14 11.85 -24.73
C ASN A 380 -2.61 11.94 -26.17
N ASN A 381 -1.32 11.75 -26.41
CA ASN A 381 -0.75 11.69 -27.74
C ASN A 381 -0.77 10.23 -28.26
N PRO A 382 -1.61 9.87 -29.24
CA PRO A 382 -1.80 8.48 -29.69
C PRO A 382 -0.55 7.84 -30.32
N ASN A 383 0.54 8.59 -30.47
CA ASN A 383 1.76 8.16 -31.16
C ASN A 383 2.88 7.67 -30.23
N MET A 384 2.74 7.73 -28.91
CA MET A 384 3.72 7.13 -27.99
C MET A 384 3.36 5.67 -27.69
N PHE A 385 3.59 4.82 -28.69
CA PHE A 385 3.53 3.37 -28.56
C PHE A 385 4.64 2.88 -27.62
N ILE A 386 4.31 2.71 -26.33
CA ILE A 386 4.90 1.60 -25.57
C ILE A 386 4.39 0.32 -26.23
N PRO A 387 5.21 -0.69 -26.56
CA PRO A 387 4.75 -1.88 -27.25
C PRO A 387 3.73 -2.65 -26.38
N LYS A 388 2.44 -2.37 -26.57
CA LYS A 388 1.33 -3.17 -26.04
C LYS A 388 1.43 -4.65 -26.44
N HIS A 389 2.21 -4.95 -27.48
CA HIS A 389 2.44 -6.31 -27.95
C HIS A 389 3.26 -7.18 -26.99
N ILE A 390 4.17 -6.61 -26.17
CA ILE A 390 4.96 -7.42 -25.21
C ILE A 390 4.13 -7.74 -23.96
N PHE A 391 3.32 -6.79 -23.48
CA PHE A 391 2.41 -7.02 -22.35
C PHE A 391 1.27 -7.97 -22.70
N SER A 392 0.77 -7.98 -23.94
CA SER A 392 -0.26 -8.93 -24.35
C SER A 392 0.29 -10.33 -24.64
N SER A 393 1.50 -10.47 -25.18
CA SER A 393 2.04 -11.80 -25.52
C SER A 393 2.64 -12.52 -24.31
N GLU A 394 3.30 -11.82 -23.38
CA GLU A 394 3.86 -12.45 -22.18
C GLU A 394 2.78 -12.74 -21.12
N VAL A 395 1.77 -11.89 -21.00
CA VAL A 395 0.62 -12.18 -20.13
C VAL A 395 -0.27 -13.28 -20.73
N ASN A 396 -0.49 -13.32 -22.04
CA ASN A 396 -1.22 -14.45 -22.65
C ASN A 396 -0.42 -15.76 -22.64
N ALA A 397 0.92 -15.72 -22.69
CA ALA A 397 1.75 -16.92 -22.51
C ALA A 397 1.69 -17.47 -21.08
N ALA A 398 1.49 -16.61 -20.07
CA ALA A 398 1.23 -17.01 -18.69
C ALA A 398 -0.19 -17.54 -18.44
N TYR A 399 -1.10 -17.45 -19.43
CA TYR A 399 -2.45 -18.02 -19.38
C TYR A 399 -2.61 -19.30 -20.21
N ILE A 400 -1.53 -19.84 -20.81
CA ILE A 400 -1.54 -21.06 -21.64
C ILE A 400 -0.71 -22.21 -21.04
N PHE A 401 -0.31 -22.13 -19.76
CA PHE A 401 0.24 -23.27 -19.02
C PHE A 401 -0.47 -23.48 -17.69
#